data_AF-A0A3B9HT17-F1
#
_entry.id   AF-A0A3B9HT17-F1
#
_cell.length_a   1.000
_cell.length_b   1.000
_cell.length_c   1.000
_cell.angle_alpha   90.00
_cell.angle_beta   90.00
_cell.angle_gamma   90.00
#
_symmetry.space_group_name_H-M   'P 1'
#
loop_
_entity.id
_entity.type
_entity.pdbx_description
1 polymer ?
#
loop_
_entity_poly.entity_id
_entity_poly.type
_entity_poly.pdbx_seq_one_letter_code
_entity_poly.pdbx_strand_id
1 'polypeptide(L)'
;MFRAIDTSSSGLTAERLRMDVISNNIANVNTTRTEDGEPFRRKMVIFEARSAQGRWPFQDRLNPQQPGKGVRVNAIMEDMAPFKME
;
A
#
# COMPACT_ATOMS: atom_id res chain seq x y z
N MET A 1 6.28 25.20 -1.25
CA MET A 1 4.81 25.07 -1.23
C MET A 1 4.31 23.95 -2.14
N PHE A 2 4.49 24.00 -3.47
CA PHE A 2 3.99 22.96 -4.40
C PHE A 2 4.35 21.51 -4.01
N ARG A 3 5.63 21.24 -3.68
CA ARG A 3 6.06 19.88 -3.27
C ARG A 3 5.37 19.33 -2.01
N ALA A 4 4.99 20.21 -1.07
CA ALA A 4 4.29 19.79 0.13
C ALA A 4 2.84 19.38 -0.21
N ILE A 5 2.19 20.12 -1.11
CA ILE A 5 0.87 19.78 -1.63
C ILE A 5 0.92 18.46 -2.41
N ASP A 6 1.94 18.27 -3.25
CA ASP A 6 2.13 17.02 -4.01
C ASP A 6 2.33 15.82 -3.09
N THR A 7 3.12 15.98 -2.03
CA THR A 7 3.35 14.95 -1.02
C THR A 7 2.05 14.59 -0.30
N SER A 8 1.31 15.58 0.19
CA SER A 8 0.02 15.36 0.84
C SER A 8 -1.00 14.72 -0.10
N SER A 9 -1.09 15.19 -1.35
CA SER A 9 -1.98 14.63 -2.38
C SER A 9 -1.67 13.16 -2.68
N SER A 10 -0.37 12.82 -2.82
CA SER A 10 0.07 11.44 -3.00
C SER A 10 -0.29 10.55 -1.81
N GLY A 11 -0.17 11.08 -0.57
CA GLY A 11 -0.56 10.39 0.65
C GLY A 11 -2.07 10.14 0.72
N LEU A 12 -2.88 11.17 0.47
CA LEU A 12 -4.34 11.06 0.46
C LEU A 12 -4.84 10.06 -0.59
N THR A 13 -4.21 10.03 -1.76
CA THR A 13 -4.57 9.08 -2.82
C THR A 13 -4.22 7.65 -2.43
N ALA A 14 -3.06 7.46 -1.81
CA ALA A 14 -2.62 6.13 -1.37
C ALA A 14 -3.47 5.63 -0.18
N GLU A 15 -3.88 6.52 0.72
CA GLU A 15 -4.77 6.17 1.85
C GLU A 15 -6.20 5.89 1.38
N ARG A 16 -6.70 6.57 0.34
CA ARG A 16 -7.98 6.21 -0.30
C ARG A 16 -7.95 4.76 -0.78
N LEU A 17 -6.88 4.33 -1.46
CA LEU A 17 -6.76 2.94 -1.90
C LEU A 17 -6.73 1.97 -0.71
N ARG A 18 -6.10 2.36 0.39
CA ARG A 18 -6.13 1.57 1.62
C ARG A 18 -7.53 1.44 2.20
N MET A 19 -8.33 2.51 2.19
CA MET A 19 -9.75 2.45 2.59
C MET A 19 -10.55 1.50 1.69
N ASP A 20 -10.31 1.51 0.38
CA ASP A 20 -10.98 0.61 -0.57
C ASP A 20 -10.64 -0.86 -0.26
N VAL A 21 -9.37 -1.15 0.02
CA VAL A 21 -8.90 -2.50 0.40
C VAL A 21 -9.48 -2.94 1.74
N ILE A 22 -9.51 -2.06 2.74
CA ILE A 22 -10.13 -2.35 4.04
C ILE A 22 -11.63 -2.64 3.87
N SER A 23 -12.32 -1.85 3.06
CA SER A 23 -13.76 -2.04 2.79
C SER A 23 -14.01 -3.39 2.11
N ASN A 24 -13.18 -3.77 1.13
CA ASN A 24 -13.26 -5.08 0.49
C ASN A 24 -13.02 -6.23 1.47
N ASN A 25 -12.05 -6.07 2.39
CA ASN A 25 -11.79 -7.05 3.43
C ASN A 25 -12.98 -7.23 4.38
N ILE A 26 -13.62 -6.14 4.81
CA ILE A 26 -14.80 -6.19 5.68
C ILE A 26 -15.97 -6.85 4.95
N ALA A 27 -16.19 -6.51 3.69
CA ALA A 27 -17.29 -7.07 2.90
C ALA A 27 -17.16 -8.60 2.70
N ASN A 28 -15.93 -9.12 2.63
CA ASN A 28 -15.68 -10.52 2.32
C ASN A 28 -15.16 -11.34 3.51
N VAL A 29 -15.12 -10.78 4.73
CA VAL A 29 -14.52 -11.44 5.91
C VAL A 29 -15.17 -12.79 6.23
N ASN A 30 -16.46 -12.96 5.92
CA ASN A 30 -17.21 -14.19 6.17
C ASN A 30 -17.37 -15.06 4.91
N THR A 31 -16.71 -14.72 3.82
CA THR A 31 -16.80 -15.46 2.57
C THR A 31 -15.91 -16.71 2.65
N THR A 32 -16.54 -17.88 2.73
CA THR A 32 -15.86 -19.19 2.82
C THR A 32 -15.66 -19.86 1.45
N ARG A 33 -16.20 -19.26 0.39
CA ARG A 33 -16.08 -19.74 -0.99
C ARG A 33 -15.83 -18.56 -1.93
N THR A 34 -14.57 -18.40 -2.33
CA THR A 34 -14.18 -17.50 -3.43
C THR A 34 -14.30 -18.21 -4.78
N GLU A 35 -13.98 -17.50 -5.87
CA GLU A 35 -13.92 -18.08 -7.23
C GLU A 35 -12.93 -19.25 -7.32
N ASP A 36 -11.86 -19.21 -6.52
CA ASP A 36 -10.85 -20.26 -6.42
C ASP A 36 -11.25 -21.40 -5.47
N GLY A 37 -12.40 -21.28 -4.79
CA GLY A 37 -12.93 -22.27 -3.85
C GLY A 37 -12.30 -22.24 -2.45
N GLU A 38 -11.35 -21.35 -2.19
CA GLU A 38 -10.75 -21.15 -0.88
C GLU A 38 -11.55 -20.13 -0.03
N PRO A 39 -11.41 -20.14 1.31
CA PRO A 39 -11.87 -19.05 2.16
C PRO A 39 -11.18 -17.73 1.82
N PHE A 40 -11.90 -16.61 1.97
CA PHE A 40 -11.36 -15.29 1.67
C PHE A 40 -10.12 -14.97 2.52
N ARG A 41 -9.07 -14.51 1.83
CA ARG A 41 -7.85 -14.01 2.46
C ARG A 41 -7.86 -12.49 2.45
N ARG A 42 -7.57 -11.88 3.61
CA ARG A 42 -7.48 -10.41 3.71
C ARG A 42 -6.34 -9.89 2.85
N LYS A 43 -6.57 -8.74 2.21
CA LYS A 43 -5.59 -8.02 1.39
C LYS A 43 -4.96 -6.87 2.18
N MET A 44 -3.68 -6.61 1.95
CA MET A 44 -2.89 -5.59 2.63
C MET A 44 -2.14 -4.72 1.62
N VAL A 45 -2.09 -3.41 1.90
CA VAL A 45 -1.43 -2.41 1.05
C VAL A 45 0.00 -2.19 1.50
N ILE A 46 0.96 -2.30 0.58
CA ILE A 46 2.36 -1.97 0.81
C ILE A 46 2.66 -0.60 0.24
N PHE A 47 3.05 0.33 1.10
CA PHE A 47 3.48 1.67 0.70
C PHE A 47 4.97 1.71 0.39
N GLU A 48 5.35 2.61 -0.51
CA GLU A 48 6.73 2.88 -0.85
C GLU A 48 6.91 4.39 -1.08
N ALA A 49 8.06 4.91 -0.66
CA ALA A 49 8.45 6.26 -0.98
C ALA A 49 8.70 6.40 -2.49
N ARG A 50 8.24 7.49 -3.10
CA ARG A 50 8.59 7.79 -4.50
C ARG A 50 10.05 8.23 -4.56
N SER A 51 10.92 7.38 -5.11
CA SER A 51 12.30 7.75 -5.42
C SER A 51 12.37 8.56 -6.71
N ALA A 52 13.44 9.32 -6.90
CA ALA A 52 13.70 9.92 -8.20
C ALA A 52 14.11 8.82 -9.19
N GLN A 53 13.38 8.65 -10.29
CA GLN A 53 13.77 7.76 -11.39
C GLN A 53 15.26 7.94 -11.73
N GLY A 54 16.01 6.83 -11.78
CA GLY A 54 17.43 6.83 -12.17
C GLY A 54 18.43 7.08 -11.04
N ARG A 55 17.98 7.23 -9.79
CA ARG A 55 18.87 7.43 -8.63
C ARG A 55 18.95 6.17 -7.79
N TRP A 56 20.17 5.74 -7.47
CA TRP A 56 20.39 4.57 -6.62
C TRP A 56 19.99 4.88 -5.17
N PRO A 57 19.39 3.94 -4.42
CA PRO A 57 18.93 4.16 -3.04
C PRO A 57 20.01 4.69 -2.09
N PHE A 58 21.28 4.37 -2.36
CA PHE A 58 22.40 4.85 -1.56
C PHE A 58 22.65 6.36 -1.74
N GLN A 59 22.40 6.93 -2.92
CA GLN A 59 22.64 8.35 -3.20
C GLN A 59 21.65 9.28 -2.48
N ASP A 60 20.44 8.79 -2.21
CA ASP A 60 19.46 9.52 -1.39
C ASP A 60 19.89 9.57 0.09
N ARG A 61 20.60 8.55 0.58
CA ARG A 61 21.18 8.55 1.94
C ARG A 61 22.38 9.47 2.09
N LEU A 62 23.13 9.70 1.00
CA LEU A 62 24.30 10.59 0.99
C LEU A 62 23.91 12.08 0.99
N ASN A 63 22.66 12.41 0.65
CA ASN A 63 22.16 13.79 0.71
C ASN A 63 20.77 13.84 1.38
N PRO A 64 20.70 13.74 2.72
CA PRO A 64 19.45 13.67 3.46
C PRO A 64 18.63 14.98 3.43
N GLN A 65 19.19 16.07 2.90
CA GLN A 65 18.50 17.36 2.76
C GLN A 65 17.54 17.41 1.56
N GLN A 66 17.47 16.38 0.72
CA GLN A 66 16.51 16.37 -0.38
C GLN A 66 15.09 16.05 0.13
N PRO A 67 14.12 16.95 -0.06
CA PRO A 67 12.73 16.67 0.29
C PRO A 67 12.19 15.52 -0.55
N GLY A 68 11.54 14.56 0.11
CA GLY A 68 10.93 13.39 -0.54
C GLY A 68 9.85 13.78 -1.55
N LYS A 69 9.58 12.90 -2.53
CA LYS A 69 8.63 13.13 -3.63
C LYS A 69 7.24 12.54 -3.37
N GLY A 70 6.89 12.32 -2.11
CA GLY A 70 5.64 11.68 -1.71
C GLY A 70 5.69 10.16 -1.68
N VAL A 71 4.52 9.53 -1.62
CA VAL A 71 4.34 8.09 -1.43
C VAL A 71 3.53 7.47 -2.57
N ARG A 72 3.64 6.16 -2.74
CA ARG A 72 2.82 5.37 -3.64
C ARG A 72 2.52 4.02 -3.01
N VAL A 73 1.50 3.34 -3.54
CA VAL A 73 1.27 1.94 -3.24
C VAL A 73 2.11 1.11 -4.20
N ASN A 74 2.96 0.26 -3.65
CA ASN A 74 3.81 -0.66 -4.40
C ASN A 74 3.05 -1.93 -4.79
N ALA A 75 2.31 -2.51 -3.84
CA ALA A 75 1.55 -3.74 -4.06
C ALA A 75 0.36 -3.86 -3.11
N ILE A 76 -0.62 -4.66 -3.52
CA ILE A 76 -1.65 -5.20 -2.65
C ILE A 76 -1.38 -6.71 -2.55
N MET A 77 -1.11 -7.20 -1.35
CA MET A 77 -0.74 -8.60 -1.10
C MET A 77 -1.73 -9.28 -0.16
N GLU A 78 -1.94 -10.57 -0.37
CA GLU A 78 -2.78 -11.38 0.49
C GLU A 78 -2.05 -11.84 1.75
N ASP A 79 -2.78 -11.99 2.84
CA ASP A 79 -2.24 -12.56 4.06
C ASP A 79 -1.97 -14.06 3.90
N MET A 80 -0.72 -14.43 4.14
CA MET A 80 -0.23 -15.81 4.09
C MET A 80 -0.45 -16.57 5.41
N ALA A 81 -1.05 -15.93 6.43
CA ALA A 81 -1.41 -16.60 7.67
C ALA A 81 -2.33 -17.83 7.40
N PRO A 82 -2.21 -18.89 8.23
CA PRO A 82 -3.11 -20.03 8.14
C PRO A 82 -4.55 -19.61 8.42
N PHE A 83 -5.51 -20.31 7.81
CA PHE A 83 -6.94 -20.07 8.08
C PHE A 83 -7.24 -20.31 9.56
N LYS A 84 -8.00 -19.41 10.16
CA LYS A 84 -8.52 -19.63 11.51
C LYS A 84 -9.55 -20.75 11.42
N MET A 85 -9.32 -21.84 12.16
CA MET A 85 -10.34 -22.84 12.44
C MET A 85 -11.13 -22.33 13.64
N GLU A 86 -12.40 -21.99 13.45
CA GLU A 86 -13.35 -21.89 14.57
C GLU A 86 -13.93 -23.26 14.90
#